data_AF-A0A975BG72-F1
#
_entry.id   AF-A0A975BG72-F1
#
_cell.length_a   1.000
_cell.length_b   1.000
_cell.length_c   1.000
_cell.angle_alpha   90.00
_cell.angle_beta   90.00
_cell.angle_gamma   90.00
#
_symmetry.space_group_name_H-M   'P 1'
#
loop_
_entity.id
_entity.type
_entity.pdbx_description
1 polymer ?
#
loop_
_entity_poly.entity_id
_entity_poly.type
_entity_poly.pdbx_seq_one_letter_code
_entity_poly.pdbx_strand_id
1 'polypeptide(L)'
;MKKLGYKNTYHRVVTKANLEKIKHILNEYGYYDEMTVDQIEYEKKDDLPYFILNVDSPEYIRRGSFAMSDGIFIEIGSVIREWEGIFYLPILIIRETTNETLKPFINPDMLMEHELHHLRHIIEHIDQHPDYIEKSRKHNVGSCTFADIQKSIEFEVGKIFSNEMPALISDYENGERDYYLYSDGVVSVITSHDKNEFVRYNIAQYIAKLRIAYIDRFPEKKSELSEYIEKEVNKQGKSIFGENTMSLLSVSLFKVMLLAEIKGKHYEIEERYL
;
A
#
# COMPACT_ATOMS: atom_id res chain seq x y z
N MET A 1 3.79 34.40 -9.13
CA MET A 1 4.55 33.16 -9.41
C MET A 1 3.57 32.00 -9.45
N LYS A 2 3.67 31.09 -10.44
CA LYS A 2 2.82 29.90 -10.51
C LYS A 2 3.35 28.89 -9.48
N LYS A 3 2.48 28.41 -8.57
CA LYS A 3 2.85 27.38 -7.58
C LYS A 3 3.35 26.14 -8.32
N LEU A 4 4.51 25.60 -7.94
CA LEU A 4 5.05 24.40 -8.57
C LEU A 4 4.10 23.23 -8.26
N GLY A 5 3.67 22.49 -9.27
CA GLY A 5 2.89 21.26 -9.09
C GLY A 5 3.73 20.18 -8.40
N TYR A 6 3.09 19.33 -7.62
CA TYR A 6 3.75 18.24 -6.89
C TYR A 6 4.53 17.33 -7.84
N LYS A 7 3.95 16.96 -9.00
CA LYS A 7 4.62 16.09 -9.98
C LYS A 7 5.94 16.68 -10.46
N ASN A 8 5.95 17.96 -10.80
CA ASN A 8 7.17 18.66 -11.21
C ASN A 8 8.18 18.78 -10.07
N THR A 9 7.73 19.03 -8.83
CA THR A 9 8.61 19.06 -7.65
C THR A 9 9.23 17.70 -7.43
N TYR A 10 8.43 16.63 -7.47
CA TYR A 10 8.87 15.25 -7.29
C TYR A 10 10.02 14.91 -8.25
N HIS A 11 9.86 15.16 -9.55
CA HIS A 11 10.93 14.89 -10.54
C HIS A 11 12.19 15.74 -10.33
N ARG A 12 12.09 16.91 -9.69
CA ARG A 12 13.25 17.73 -9.32
C ARG A 12 13.91 17.26 -8.04
N VAL A 13 13.14 16.72 -7.09
CA VAL A 13 13.61 16.19 -5.81
C VAL A 13 14.30 14.85 -6.00
N VAL A 14 13.60 13.91 -6.65
CA VAL A 14 14.02 12.52 -6.75
C VAL A 14 14.99 12.36 -7.92
N THR A 15 16.25 12.67 -7.64
CA THR A 15 17.36 12.56 -8.58
C THR A 15 18.60 12.04 -7.88
N LYS A 16 19.50 11.39 -8.62
CA LYS A 16 20.80 10.95 -8.10
C LYS A 16 21.61 12.10 -7.46
N ALA A 17 21.51 13.31 -8.03
CA ALA A 17 22.23 14.49 -7.54
C ALA A 17 21.74 14.99 -6.17
N ASN A 18 20.49 14.66 -5.80
CA ASN A 18 19.91 15.07 -4.51
C ASN A 18 19.94 13.96 -3.46
N LEU A 19 20.32 12.72 -3.82
CA LEU A 19 20.25 11.55 -2.93
C LEU A 19 20.89 11.83 -1.56
N GLU A 20 22.13 12.31 -1.53
CA GLU A 20 22.84 12.60 -0.28
C GLU A 20 22.17 13.69 0.57
N LYS A 21 21.57 14.70 -0.07
CA LYS A 21 20.80 15.73 0.65
C LYS A 21 19.51 15.16 1.24
N ILE A 22 18.86 14.26 0.52
CA ILE A 22 17.65 13.58 0.99
C ILE A 22 17.99 12.64 2.14
N LYS A 23 19.05 11.85 2.05
CA LYS A 23 19.56 11.04 3.16
C LYS A 23 19.82 11.88 4.41
N HIS A 24 20.49 13.02 4.25
CA HIS A 24 20.71 13.94 5.35
C HIS A 24 19.40 14.42 6.00
N ILE A 25 18.40 14.84 5.21
CA ILE A 25 17.08 15.23 5.72
C ILE A 25 16.41 14.06 6.46
N LEU A 26 16.46 12.84 5.91
CA LEU A 26 15.83 11.67 6.53
C LEU A 26 16.45 11.35 7.90
N ASN A 27 17.78 11.48 8.03
CA ASN A 27 18.50 11.34 9.29
C ASN A 27 18.11 12.43 10.30
N GLU A 28 18.00 13.69 9.87
CA GLU A 28 17.59 14.80 10.75
C GLU A 28 16.16 14.63 11.29
N TYR A 29 15.26 14.10 10.47
CA TYR A 29 13.87 13.83 10.86
C TYR A 29 13.72 12.54 11.69
N GLY A 30 14.73 11.67 11.71
CA GLY A 30 14.70 10.41 12.45
C GLY A 30 13.68 9.40 11.93
N TYR A 31 13.39 9.42 10.62
CA TYR A 31 12.46 8.45 10.00
C TYR A 31 13.02 7.03 10.00
N TYR A 32 14.32 6.91 9.78
CA TYR A 32 15.07 5.65 9.87
C TYR A 32 16.37 5.91 10.65
N ASP A 33 16.99 4.83 11.16
CA ASP A 33 18.34 4.93 11.70
C ASP A 33 19.37 5.20 10.58
N GLU A 34 20.55 5.69 10.98
CA GLU A 34 21.60 6.11 10.04
C GLU A 34 22.03 4.97 9.09
N MET A 35 22.13 3.73 9.57
CA MET A 35 22.53 2.60 8.73
C MET A 35 21.48 2.29 7.67
N THR A 36 20.20 2.38 8.05
CA THR A 36 19.08 2.19 7.12
C THR A 36 19.03 3.31 6.08
N VAL A 37 19.24 4.58 6.47
CA VAL A 37 19.27 5.71 5.52
C VAL A 37 20.40 5.57 4.50
N ASP A 38 21.57 5.10 4.93
CA ASP A 38 22.73 4.91 4.05
C ASP A 38 22.48 3.89 2.93
N GLN A 39 21.57 2.94 3.15
CA GLN A 39 21.17 1.92 2.16
C GLN A 39 20.18 2.45 1.11
N ILE A 40 19.69 3.69 1.23
CA ILE A 40 18.79 4.25 0.23
C ILE A 40 19.53 4.50 -1.08
N GLU A 41 18.99 4.00 -2.18
CA GLU A 41 19.54 4.16 -3.52
C GLU A 41 18.58 4.94 -4.43
N TYR A 42 19.12 5.41 -5.54
CA TYR A 42 18.35 6.07 -6.60
C TYR A 42 18.19 5.13 -7.78
N GLU A 43 16.96 4.98 -8.25
CA GLU A 43 16.63 4.20 -9.43
C GLU A 43 15.73 4.96 -10.40
N LYS A 44 15.68 4.47 -11.64
CA LYS A 44 14.82 5.04 -12.69
C LYS A 44 14.33 3.95 -13.65
N LYS A 45 13.02 3.79 -13.76
CA LYS A 45 12.37 2.86 -14.71
C LYS A 45 11.31 3.60 -15.52
N ASP A 46 11.33 3.46 -16.85
CA ASP A 46 10.35 4.08 -17.77
C ASP A 46 10.07 5.56 -17.48
N ASP A 47 11.13 6.35 -17.33
CA ASP A 47 11.08 7.77 -16.99
C ASP A 47 10.53 8.15 -15.60
N LEU A 48 10.19 7.17 -14.76
CA LEU A 48 9.84 7.36 -13.36
C LEU A 48 11.08 7.24 -12.46
N PRO A 49 11.59 8.33 -11.87
CA PRO A 49 12.62 8.26 -10.85
C PRO A 49 12.02 7.88 -9.49
N TYR A 50 12.76 7.12 -8.68
CA TYR A 50 12.36 6.76 -7.32
C TYR A 50 13.57 6.52 -6.42
N PHE A 51 13.35 6.66 -5.11
CA PHE A 51 14.30 6.15 -4.12
C PHE A 51 13.86 4.79 -3.66
N ILE A 52 14.83 3.92 -3.45
CA ILE A 52 14.62 2.54 -3.06
C ILE A 52 15.43 2.23 -1.80
N LEU A 53 14.84 1.46 -0.90
CA LEU A 53 15.46 1.00 0.33
C LEU A 53 15.37 -0.52 0.39
N ASN A 54 16.51 -1.20 0.39
CA ASN A 54 16.56 -2.63 0.61
C ASN A 54 16.62 -2.89 2.11
N VAL A 55 15.63 -3.60 2.67
CA VAL A 55 15.57 -3.90 4.10
C VAL A 55 15.67 -5.41 4.32
N ASP A 56 16.69 -5.81 5.07
CA ASP A 56 16.82 -7.17 5.62
C ASP A 56 15.98 -7.30 6.90
N SER A 57 14.68 -7.56 6.76
CA SER A 57 13.80 -7.76 7.92
C SER A 57 13.17 -9.16 7.95
N PRO A 58 13.48 -9.99 8.97
CA PRO A 58 12.89 -11.32 9.12
C PRO A 58 11.40 -11.32 9.49
N GLU A 59 10.87 -10.23 10.06
CA GLU A 59 9.51 -10.21 10.66
C GLU A 59 8.37 -10.18 9.62
N TYR A 60 8.61 -9.61 8.43
CA TYR A 60 7.57 -9.44 7.42
C TYR A 60 7.54 -10.55 6.36
N ILE A 61 8.46 -11.50 6.49
CA ILE A 61 8.62 -12.65 5.59
C ILE A 61 7.40 -13.58 5.65
N ARG A 62 6.62 -13.55 6.74
CA ARG A 62 5.44 -14.41 6.97
C ARG A 62 4.23 -14.14 6.05
N ARG A 63 4.28 -13.12 5.19
CA ARG A 63 3.13 -12.69 4.36
C ARG A 63 3.43 -12.62 2.85
N GLY A 64 4.62 -13.03 2.41
CA GLY A 64 5.03 -12.95 1.01
C GLY A 64 5.15 -11.52 0.47
N SER A 65 5.22 -10.51 1.34
CA SER A 65 5.38 -9.11 0.94
C SER A 65 6.84 -8.81 0.60
N PHE A 66 7.16 -8.79 -0.70
CA PHE A 66 8.49 -8.50 -1.23
C PHE A 66 8.78 -7.00 -1.38
N ALA A 67 7.79 -6.24 -1.86
CA ALA A 67 7.89 -4.81 -2.08
C ALA A 67 6.76 -4.07 -1.36
N MET A 68 6.99 -2.81 -0.98
CA MET A 68 5.97 -1.88 -0.49
C MET A 68 6.39 -0.44 -0.75
N SER A 69 5.43 0.47 -0.84
CA SER A 69 5.67 1.92 -0.90
C SER A 69 5.40 2.57 0.46
N ASP A 70 6.41 3.24 1.03
CA ASP A 70 6.28 4.03 2.25
C ASP A 70 6.26 5.53 1.93
N GLY A 71 5.43 6.28 2.66
CA GLY A 71 5.16 7.68 2.42
C GLY A 71 5.67 8.59 3.51
N ILE A 72 6.77 9.29 3.26
CA ILE A 72 7.49 10.07 4.26
C ILE A 72 7.12 11.55 4.17
N PHE A 73 6.89 12.22 5.31
CA PHE A 73 6.57 13.64 5.35
C PHE A 73 7.78 14.48 5.77
N ILE A 74 8.40 15.18 4.83
CA ILE A 74 9.63 15.96 5.06
C ILE A 74 9.54 17.37 4.51
N GLU A 75 10.31 18.31 5.06
CA GLU A 75 10.54 19.60 4.41
C GLU A 75 11.73 19.50 3.46
N ILE A 76 11.54 20.00 2.23
CA ILE A 76 12.54 19.90 1.15
C ILE A 76 13.09 21.27 0.73
N GLY A 77 12.89 22.32 1.52
CA GLY A 77 13.27 23.69 1.18
C GLY A 77 14.78 23.86 0.91
N SER A 78 15.62 23.02 1.51
CA SER A 78 17.07 22.96 1.26
C SER A 78 17.44 22.34 -0.10
N VAL A 79 16.52 21.58 -0.71
CA VAL A 79 16.64 20.96 -2.04
C VAL A 79 15.93 21.79 -3.11
N ILE A 80 14.65 22.12 -2.88
CA ILE A 80 13.79 22.92 -3.76
C ILE A 80 13.27 24.12 -2.96
N ARG A 81 13.91 25.28 -3.12
CA ARG A 81 13.58 26.50 -2.36
C ARG A 81 12.18 27.04 -2.65
N GLU A 82 11.61 26.71 -3.81
CA GLU A 82 10.28 27.14 -4.23
C GLU A 82 9.14 26.30 -3.63
N TRP A 83 9.48 25.19 -2.94
CA TRP A 83 8.49 24.39 -2.23
C TRP A 83 8.34 24.89 -0.80
N GLU A 84 7.12 25.27 -0.44
CA GLU A 84 6.77 25.72 0.90
C GLU A 84 5.96 24.63 1.63
N GLY A 85 6.43 24.24 2.81
CA GLY A 85 5.77 23.27 3.69
C GLY A 85 6.19 21.82 3.48
N ILE A 86 5.35 20.90 3.96
CA ILE A 86 5.61 19.47 3.95
C ILE A 86 5.49 18.90 2.55
N PHE A 87 6.49 18.12 2.15
CA PHE A 87 6.52 17.29 0.97
C PHE A 87 6.28 15.83 1.37
N TYR A 88 5.50 15.12 0.57
CA TYR A 88 5.33 13.68 0.67
C TYR A 88 6.41 13.03 -0.21
N LEU A 89 7.37 12.33 0.38
CA LEU A 89 8.41 11.59 -0.33
C LEU A 89 8.08 10.09 -0.27
N PRO A 90 7.60 9.49 -1.36
CA PRO A 90 7.47 8.04 -1.42
C PRO A 90 8.85 7.38 -1.56
N ILE A 91 9.08 6.31 -0.80
CA ILE A 91 10.25 5.44 -0.88
C ILE A 91 9.76 4.01 -1.11
N LEU A 92 10.30 3.36 -2.14
CA LEU A 92 10.03 1.95 -2.39
C LEU A 92 10.92 1.12 -1.47
N ILE A 93 10.32 0.22 -0.72
CA ILE A 93 11.03 -0.70 0.17
C ILE A 93 11.00 -2.08 -0.48
N ILE A 94 12.17 -2.64 -0.76
CA ILE A 94 12.33 -4.04 -1.18
C ILE A 94 12.85 -4.85 0.01
N ARG A 95 12.43 -6.11 0.09
CA ARG A 95 12.88 -7.05 1.12
C ARG A 95 13.34 -8.34 0.48
N GLU A 96 14.43 -8.90 0.97
CA GLU A 96 14.84 -10.24 0.56
C GLU A 96 13.94 -11.29 1.21
N THR A 97 13.44 -12.23 0.40
CA THR A 97 12.72 -13.38 0.93
C THR A 97 13.73 -14.41 1.43
N THR A 98 13.90 -14.52 2.74
CA THR A 98 14.79 -15.53 3.32
C THR A 98 14.11 -16.89 3.51
N ASN A 99 12.78 -16.98 3.39
CA ASN A 99 12.03 -18.23 3.49
C ASN A 99 11.98 -18.97 2.14
N GLU A 100 12.74 -20.05 2.03
CA GLU A 100 12.81 -20.88 0.81
C GLU A 100 11.46 -21.46 0.38
N THR A 101 10.54 -21.72 1.31
CA THR A 101 9.20 -22.22 0.97
C THR A 101 8.33 -21.15 0.34
N LEU A 102 8.55 -19.88 0.67
CA LEU A 102 7.80 -18.75 0.11
C LEU A 102 8.35 -18.26 -1.23
N LYS A 103 9.65 -18.42 -1.48
CA LYS A 103 10.30 -17.96 -2.73
C LYS A 103 9.56 -18.37 -4.01
N PRO A 104 9.05 -19.61 -4.16
CA PRO A 104 8.34 -20.01 -5.38
C PRO A 104 7.02 -19.27 -5.62
N PHE A 105 6.44 -18.66 -4.59
CA PHE A 105 5.17 -17.93 -4.65
C PHE A 105 5.34 -16.42 -4.78
N ILE A 106 6.59 -15.94 -4.77
CA ILE A 106 6.91 -14.52 -4.86
C ILE A 106 7.44 -14.27 -6.25
N ASN A 107 6.82 -13.31 -6.94
CA ASN A 107 7.29 -12.79 -8.21
C ASN A 107 7.85 -11.37 -7.99
N PRO A 108 9.17 -11.20 -7.78
CA PRO A 108 9.78 -9.91 -7.52
C PRO A 108 9.46 -8.85 -8.57
N ASP A 109 9.53 -9.21 -9.86
CA ASP A 109 9.33 -8.28 -10.96
C ASP A 109 7.88 -7.75 -10.99
N MET A 110 6.92 -8.64 -10.75
CA MET A 110 5.50 -8.26 -10.70
C MET A 110 5.20 -7.39 -9.47
N LEU A 111 5.70 -7.77 -8.29
CA LEU A 111 5.48 -7.01 -7.07
C LEU A 111 6.17 -5.64 -7.12
N MET A 112 7.32 -5.55 -7.77
CA MET A 112 7.96 -4.27 -8.07
C MET A 112 7.10 -3.41 -9.01
N GLU A 113 6.55 -4.00 -10.08
CA GLU A 113 5.69 -3.26 -11.00
C GLU A 113 4.40 -2.77 -10.33
N HIS A 114 3.84 -3.55 -9.40
CA HIS A 114 2.72 -3.15 -8.55
C HIS A 114 3.04 -1.89 -7.74
N GLU A 115 4.18 -1.84 -7.05
CA GLU A 115 4.58 -0.68 -6.27
C GLU A 115 4.94 0.54 -7.15
N LEU A 116 5.51 0.32 -8.32
CA LEU A 116 5.75 1.40 -9.28
C LEU A 116 4.43 1.96 -9.84
N HIS A 117 3.41 1.11 -10.00
CA HIS A 117 2.07 1.55 -10.36
C HIS A 117 1.49 2.47 -9.26
N HIS A 118 1.60 2.09 -7.99
CA HIS A 118 1.24 2.95 -6.86
C HIS A 118 1.98 4.28 -6.87
N LEU A 119 3.28 4.24 -7.12
CA LEU A 119 4.11 5.44 -7.18
C LEU A 119 3.64 6.41 -8.28
N ARG A 120 3.39 5.91 -9.50
CA ARG A 120 2.85 6.74 -10.60
C ARG A 120 1.53 7.38 -10.19
N HIS A 121 0.62 6.59 -9.65
CA HIS A 121 -0.71 7.04 -9.25
C HIS A 121 -0.66 8.07 -8.12
N ILE A 122 0.15 7.86 -7.08
CA ILE A 122 0.20 8.79 -5.96
C ILE A 122 0.81 10.12 -6.35
N ILE A 123 1.79 10.13 -7.27
CA ILE A 123 2.37 11.37 -7.79
C ILE A 123 1.31 12.20 -8.53
N GLU A 124 0.54 11.55 -9.40
CA GLU A 124 -0.51 12.24 -10.16
C GLU A 124 -1.66 12.67 -9.27
N HIS A 125 -2.04 11.83 -8.30
CA HIS A 125 -3.10 12.13 -7.35
C HIS A 125 -2.77 13.37 -6.50
N ILE A 126 -1.56 13.45 -5.94
CA ILE A 126 -1.16 14.61 -5.13
C ILE A 126 -1.03 15.88 -6.00
N ASP A 127 -0.62 15.75 -7.27
CA ASP A 127 -0.57 16.89 -8.19
C ASP A 127 -1.95 17.48 -8.47
N GLN A 128 -2.97 16.61 -8.61
CA GLN A 128 -4.38 17.00 -8.82
C GLN A 128 -5.09 17.40 -7.52
N HIS A 129 -4.71 16.80 -6.40
CA HIS A 129 -5.30 16.98 -5.07
C HIS A 129 -4.22 17.28 -4.01
N PRO A 130 -3.64 18.50 -3.99
CA PRO A 130 -2.54 18.83 -3.09
C PRO A 130 -2.88 18.75 -1.59
N ASP A 131 -4.17 18.82 -1.25
CA ASP A 131 -4.68 18.63 0.11
C ASP A 131 -4.53 17.19 0.62
N TYR A 132 -4.18 16.24 -0.25
CA TYR A 132 -3.85 14.86 0.13
C TYR A 132 -2.75 14.79 1.20
N ILE A 133 -1.71 15.63 1.12
CA ILE A 133 -0.59 15.59 2.08
C ILE A 133 -1.08 15.93 3.50
N GLU A 134 -1.92 16.96 3.65
CA GLU A 134 -2.48 17.31 4.94
C GLU A 134 -3.50 16.27 5.43
N LYS A 135 -4.38 15.82 4.53
CA LYS A 135 -5.39 14.79 4.83
C LYS A 135 -4.75 13.47 5.24
N SER A 136 -3.71 13.01 4.55
CA SER A 136 -2.99 11.78 4.89
C SER A 136 -2.37 11.84 6.28
N ARG A 137 -1.79 12.98 6.70
CA ARG A 137 -1.27 13.14 8.05
C ARG A 137 -2.37 13.14 9.12
N LYS A 138 -3.51 13.76 8.84
CA LYS A 138 -4.58 13.95 9.83
C LYS A 138 -5.54 12.76 9.93
N HIS A 139 -5.84 12.15 8.79
CA HIS A 139 -6.95 11.21 8.62
C HIS A 139 -6.48 9.79 8.35
N ASN A 140 -5.18 9.49 8.40
CA ASN A 140 -4.75 8.09 8.38
C ASN A 140 -5.20 7.33 9.64
N VAL A 141 -5.37 6.02 9.51
CA VAL A 141 -5.84 5.13 10.60
C VAL A 141 -4.93 5.15 11.85
N GLY A 142 -3.64 5.46 11.70
CA GLY A 142 -2.68 5.55 12.81
C GLY A 142 -2.70 6.89 13.55
N SER A 143 -3.17 7.97 12.92
CA SER A 143 -3.12 9.33 13.49
C SER A 143 -4.49 9.93 13.83
N CYS A 144 -5.59 9.44 13.25
CA CYS A 144 -6.90 10.04 13.45
C CYS A 144 -7.35 10.04 14.93
N THR A 145 -8.18 11.02 15.32
CA THR A 145 -8.76 11.08 16.67
C THR A 145 -10.16 10.45 16.68
N PHE A 146 -10.73 10.21 17.86
CA PHE A 146 -12.12 9.77 18.01
C PHE A 146 -13.12 10.67 17.25
N ALA A 147 -12.90 11.98 17.26
CA ALA A 147 -13.79 12.95 16.59
C ALA A 147 -13.69 12.89 15.06
N ASP A 148 -12.61 12.33 14.52
CA ASP A 148 -12.32 12.30 13.09
C ASP A 148 -12.50 10.90 12.46
N ILE A 149 -12.96 9.89 13.22
CA ILE A 149 -13.08 8.49 12.77
C ILE A 149 -13.79 8.39 11.42
N GLN A 150 -14.95 9.04 11.26
CA GLN A 150 -15.72 8.96 10.02
C GLN A 150 -14.94 9.55 8.82
N LYS A 151 -14.26 10.69 9.00
CA LYS A 151 -13.43 11.31 7.95
C LYS A 151 -12.20 10.46 7.63
N SER A 152 -11.65 9.81 8.65
CA SER A 152 -10.54 8.88 8.51
C SER A 152 -10.94 7.67 7.66
N ILE A 153 -12.11 7.08 7.94
CA ILE A 153 -12.64 5.97 7.14
C ILE A 153 -12.94 6.42 5.71
N GLU A 154 -13.54 7.61 5.51
CA GLU A 154 -13.74 8.19 4.18
C GLU A 154 -12.43 8.30 3.39
N PHE A 155 -11.38 8.79 4.05
CA PHE A 155 -10.06 8.94 3.45
C PHE A 155 -9.40 7.60 3.11
N GLU A 156 -9.35 6.65 4.05
CA GLU A 156 -8.66 5.36 3.86
C GLU A 156 -9.39 4.44 2.88
N VAL A 157 -10.72 4.37 2.94
CA VAL A 157 -11.52 3.62 1.95
C VAL A 157 -11.37 4.28 0.58
N GLY A 158 -11.41 5.61 0.50
CA GLY A 158 -11.15 6.34 -0.74
C GLY A 158 -9.79 5.96 -1.36
N LYS A 159 -8.72 5.92 -0.56
CA LYS A 159 -7.38 5.49 -1.00
C LYS A 159 -7.36 4.07 -1.55
N ILE A 160 -8.04 3.13 -0.90
CA ILE A 160 -8.11 1.74 -1.38
C ILE A 160 -8.72 1.69 -2.78
N PHE A 161 -9.84 2.40 -3.01
CA PHE A 161 -10.46 2.41 -4.33
C PHE A 161 -9.68 3.24 -5.37
N SER A 162 -9.00 4.32 -4.98
CA SER A 162 -8.27 5.17 -5.94
C SER A 162 -6.88 4.64 -6.30
N ASN A 163 -6.22 3.89 -5.42
CA ASN A 163 -4.83 3.49 -5.56
C ASN A 163 -4.66 1.97 -5.69
N GLU A 164 -5.23 1.17 -4.77
CA GLU A 164 -5.13 -0.30 -4.80
C GLU A 164 -5.88 -0.91 -5.96
N MET A 165 -7.10 -0.46 -6.22
CA MET A 165 -7.93 -1.07 -7.24
C MET A 165 -7.32 -0.98 -8.66
N PRO A 166 -6.81 0.17 -9.14
CA PRO A 166 -6.16 0.22 -10.45
C PRO A 166 -4.89 -0.65 -10.53
N ALA A 167 -4.09 -0.72 -9.46
CA ALA A 167 -2.91 -1.61 -9.41
C ALA A 167 -3.31 -3.08 -9.54
N LEU A 168 -4.33 -3.53 -8.79
CA LEU A 168 -4.86 -4.89 -8.85
C LEU A 168 -5.44 -5.25 -10.23
N ILE A 169 -6.06 -4.28 -10.92
CA ILE A 169 -6.52 -4.49 -12.30
C ILE A 169 -5.32 -4.70 -13.23
N SER A 170 -4.28 -3.87 -13.08
CA SER A 170 -3.03 -3.99 -13.85
C SER A 170 -2.35 -5.34 -13.60
N ASP A 171 -2.26 -5.80 -12.36
CA ASP A 171 -1.65 -7.10 -12.03
C ASP A 171 -2.36 -8.23 -12.76
N TYR A 172 -3.69 -8.24 -12.72
CA TYR A 172 -4.48 -9.22 -13.46
C TYR A 172 -4.28 -9.08 -14.98
N GLU A 173 -4.21 -7.87 -15.52
CA GLU A 173 -3.98 -7.70 -16.95
C GLU A 173 -2.58 -8.18 -17.38
N ASN A 174 -1.60 -8.13 -16.47
CA ASN A 174 -0.23 -8.60 -16.68
C ASN A 174 0.02 -10.08 -16.32
N GLY A 175 -1.03 -10.83 -15.96
CA GLY A 175 -0.94 -12.28 -15.80
C GLY A 175 -1.02 -12.81 -14.37
N GLU A 176 -1.15 -11.95 -13.35
CA GLU A 176 -1.42 -12.41 -11.98
C GLU A 176 -2.82 -13.02 -11.89
N ARG A 177 -2.91 -14.24 -11.39
CA ARG A 177 -4.16 -14.99 -11.27
C ARG A 177 -4.30 -15.63 -9.91
N ASP A 178 -3.22 -15.75 -9.14
CA ASP A 178 -3.21 -16.53 -7.92
C ASP A 178 -3.61 -15.68 -6.72
N TYR A 179 -4.44 -16.28 -5.88
CA TYR A 179 -4.78 -15.81 -4.55
C TYR A 179 -3.88 -16.51 -3.55
N TYR A 180 -3.30 -15.73 -2.66
CA TYR A 180 -2.52 -16.24 -1.55
C TYR A 180 -3.29 -16.00 -0.25
N LEU A 181 -3.67 -17.09 0.42
CA LEU A 181 -4.21 -17.06 1.77
C LEU A 181 -3.14 -17.55 2.74
N TYR A 182 -2.65 -16.63 3.58
CA TYR A 182 -1.69 -16.92 4.63
C TYR A 182 -2.43 -17.15 5.95
N SER A 183 -2.35 -18.35 6.51
CA SER A 183 -2.99 -18.71 7.78
C SER A 183 -2.11 -19.67 8.55
N ASP A 184 -1.78 -19.33 9.81
CA ASP A 184 -1.08 -20.18 10.79
C ASP A 184 -0.04 -21.16 10.20
N GLY A 185 1.00 -20.61 9.57
CA GLY A 185 2.10 -21.41 9.01
C GLY A 185 1.76 -22.13 7.71
N VAL A 186 0.66 -21.80 7.05
CA VAL A 186 0.26 -22.37 5.76
C VAL A 186 0.01 -21.27 4.74
N VAL A 187 0.50 -21.44 3.52
CA VAL A 187 0.04 -20.71 2.33
C VAL A 187 -0.92 -21.60 1.57
N SER A 188 -2.13 -21.10 1.31
CA SER A 188 -3.07 -21.72 0.38
C SER A 188 -3.12 -20.91 -0.90
N VAL A 189 -2.92 -21.59 -2.03
CA VAL A 189 -2.92 -20.98 -3.36
C VAL A 189 -4.15 -21.43 -4.14
N ILE A 190 -4.86 -20.47 -4.74
CA ILE A 190 -6.00 -20.70 -5.62
C ILE A 190 -5.87 -19.79 -6.83
N THR A 191 -6.09 -20.32 -8.03
CA THR A 191 -6.07 -19.53 -9.26
C THR A 191 -7.46 -19.02 -9.62
N SER A 192 -7.57 -17.71 -9.86
CA SER A 192 -8.74 -17.07 -10.47
C SER A 192 -8.67 -17.11 -11.98
N HIS A 193 -9.83 -17.19 -12.62
CA HIS A 193 -9.97 -16.94 -14.06
C HIS A 193 -10.91 -15.76 -14.36
N ASP A 194 -11.40 -15.07 -13.32
CA ASP A 194 -12.28 -13.92 -13.45
C ASP A 194 -11.63 -12.68 -12.82
N LYS A 195 -11.53 -11.61 -13.63
CA LYS A 195 -10.91 -10.34 -13.22
C LYS A 195 -11.68 -9.67 -12.09
N ASN A 196 -13.01 -9.69 -12.16
CA ASN A 196 -13.84 -9.02 -11.17
C ASN A 196 -13.78 -9.74 -9.82
N GLU A 197 -13.77 -11.07 -9.83
CA GLU A 197 -13.53 -11.88 -8.64
C GLU A 197 -12.14 -11.58 -8.04
N PHE A 198 -11.12 -11.45 -8.89
CA PHE A 198 -9.75 -11.14 -8.45
C PHE A 198 -9.65 -9.80 -7.74
N VAL A 199 -10.17 -8.76 -8.37
CA VAL A 199 -10.14 -7.42 -7.80
C VAL A 199 -11.02 -7.34 -6.55
N ARG A 200 -12.24 -7.90 -6.57
CA ARG A 200 -13.13 -7.88 -5.39
C ARG A 200 -12.53 -8.58 -4.19
N TYR A 201 -11.90 -9.73 -4.38
CA TYR A 201 -11.24 -10.46 -3.30
C TYR A 201 -10.12 -9.64 -2.67
N ASN A 202 -9.22 -9.09 -3.48
CA ASN A 202 -8.08 -8.32 -2.98
C ASN A 202 -8.54 -7.03 -2.28
N ILE A 203 -9.51 -6.29 -2.84
CA ILE A 203 -10.12 -5.14 -2.18
C ILE A 203 -10.80 -5.56 -0.85
N ALA A 204 -11.49 -6.70 -0.81
CA ALA A 204 -12.08 -7.22 0.42
C ALA A 204 -11.02 -7.48 1.50
N GLN A 205 -9.83 -7.97 1.15
CA GLN A 205 -8.72 -8.13 2.10
C GLN A 205 -8.27 -6.78 2.67
N TYR A 206 -8.08 -5.76 1.82
CA TYR A 206 -7.70 -4.43 2.28
C TYR A 206 -8.73 -3.83 3.23
N ILE A 207 -10.02 -3.96 2.91
CA ILE A 207 -11.11 -3.50 3.78
C ILE A 207 -11.15 -4.28 5.10
N ALA A 208 -10.92 -5.60 5.07
CA ALA A 208 -10.85 -6.41 6.29
C ALA A 208 -9.68 -5.99 7.19
N LYS A 209 -8.48 -5.77 6.62
CA LYS A 209 -7.30 -5.27 7.35
C LYS A 209 -7.55 -3.89 7.95
N LEU A 210 -8.16 -2.98 7.17
CA LEU A 210 -8.53 -1.64 7.65
C LEU A 210 -9.51 -1.71 8.81
N ARG A 211 -10.54 -2.57 8.71
CA ARG A 211 -11.51 -2.77 9.80
C ARG A 211 -10.84 -3.27 11.08
N ILE A 212 -9.92 -4.22 10.98
CA ILE A 212 -9.15 -4.72 12.13
C ILE A 212 -8.34 -3.58 12.76
N ALA A 213 -7.60 -2.81 11.95
CA ALA A 213 -6.80 -1.69 12.45
C ALA A 213 -7.62 -0.64 13.22
N TYR A 214 -8.83 -0.32 12.74
CA TYR A 214 -9.73 0.58 13.49
C TYR A 214 -10.29 -0.04 14.75
N ILE A 215 -10.67 -1.32 14.73
CA ILE A 215 -11.20 -2.01 15.92
C ILE A 215 -10.13 -2.12 17.00
N ASP A 216 -8.89 -2.42 16.63
CA ASP A 216 -7.77 -2.51 17.58
C ASP A 216 -7.50 -1.15 18.23
N ARG A 217 -7.66 -0.07 17.48
CA ARG A 217 -7.44 1.31 17.96
C ARG A 217 -8.61 1.88 18.75
N PHE A 218 -9.85 1.56 18.36
CA PHE A 218 -11.09 2.08 18.95
C PHE A 218 -12.08 0.94 19.25
N PRO A 219 -11.73 -0.01 20.15
CA PRO A 219 -12.51 -1.22 20.37
C PRO A 219 -13.95 -0.96 20.85
N GLU A 220 -14.18 0.13 21.57
CA GLU A 220 -15.50 0.55 22.05
C GLU A 220 -16.45 1.01 20.93
N LYS A 221 -15.92 1.28 19.73
CA LYS A 221 -16.68 1.74 18.57
C LYS A 221 -16.94 0.67 17.51
N LYS A 222 -16.67 -0.62 17.81
CA LYS A 222 -16.72 -1.73 16.85
C LYS A 222 -17.95 -1.74 15.92
N SER A 223 -19.15 -1.51 16.46
CA SER A 223 -20.39 -1.47 15.66
C SER A 223 -20.42 -0.25 14.73
N GLU A 224 -20.18 0.96 15.27
CA GLU A 224 -20.15 2.21 14.50
C GLU A 224 -19.09 2.18 13.39
N LEU A 225 -17.89 1.64 13.69
CA LEU A 225 -16.82 1.45 12.72
C LEU A 225 -17.25 0.57 11.54
N SER A 226 -17.99 -0.50 11.83
CA SER A 226 -18.47 -1.43 10.81
C SER A 226 -19.49 -0.74 9.88
N GLU A 227 -20.40 0.05 10.45
CA GLU A 227 -21.41 0.82 9.69
C GLU A 227 -20.76 1.91 8.83
N TYR A 228 -19.77 2.64 9.36
CA TYR A 228 -19.05 3.68 8.61
C TYR A 228 -18.26 3.09 7.44
N ILE A 229 -17.55 1.99 7.66
CA ILE A 229 -16.81 1.30 6.60
C ILE A 229 -17.78 0.79 5.53
N GLU A 230 -18.86 0.11 5.92
CA GLU A 230 -19.87 -0.38 4.98
C GLU A 230 -20.45 0.74 4.12
N LYS A 231 -20.85 1.85 4.75
CA LYS A 231 -21.41 3.01 4.06
C LYS A 231 -20.41 3.56 3.03
N GLU A 232 -19.15 3.74 3.42
CA GLU A 232 -18.16 4.30 2.52
C GLU A 232 -17.76 3.34 1.40
N VAL A 233 -17.62 2.04 1.69
CA VAL A 233 -17.34 1.01 0.68
C VAL A 233 -18.46 0.95 -0.36
N ASN A 234 -19.72 1.01 0.08
CA ASN A 234 -20.87 1.07 -0.82
C ASN A 234 -20.83 2.34 -1.67
N LYS A 235 -20.51 3.50 -1.08
CA LYS A 235 -20.40 4.78 -1.80
C LYS A 235 -19.29 4.75 -2.86
N GLN A 236 -18.07 4.38 -2.48
CA GLN A 236 -16.89 4.41 -3.36
C GLN A 236 -16.96 3.34 -4.45
N GLY A 237 -17.42 2.13 -4.12
CA GLY A 237 -17.46 1.01 -5.06
C GLY A 237 -18.67 0.97 -5.99
N LYS A 238 -19.70 1.81 -5.76
CA LYS A 238 -20.99 1.73 -6.49
C LYS A 238 -20.85 1.83 -8.01
N SER A 239 -20.00 2.72 -8.50
CA SER A 239 -19.79 2.90 -9.95
C SER A 239 -19.04 1.73 -10.60
N ILE A 240 -18.31 0.94 -9.80
CA ILE A 240 -17.41 -0.11 -10.28
C ILE A 240 -18.05 -1.48 -10.13
N PHE A 241 -18.60 -1.77 -8.95
CA PHE A 241 -19.14 -3.10 -8.62
C PHE A 241 -20.67 -3.15 -8.56
N GLY A 242 -21.34 -1.99 -8.62
CA GLY A 242 -22.79 -1.87 -8.50
C GLY A 242 -23.26 -1.60 -7.07
N GLU A 243 -24.57 -1.63 -6.85
CA GLU A 243 -25.15 -1.45 -5.52
C GLU A 243 -24.73 -2.57 -4.55
N ASN A 244 -24.71 -2.26 -3.24
CA ASN A 244 -24.34 -3.20 -2.17
C ASN A 244 -22.93 -3.81 -2.32
N THR A 245 -21.96 -2.99 -2.74
CA THR A 245 -20.54 -3.37 -2.87
C THR A 245 -20.02 -4.15 -1.67
N MET A 246 -20.28 -3.70 -0.44
CA MET A 246 -19.75 -4.36 0.77
C MET A 246 -20.20 -5.83 0.86
N SER A 247 -21.44 -6.12 0.49
CA SER A 247 -21.96 -7.50 0.42
C SER A 247 -21.27 -8.29 -0.67
N LEU A 248 -21.05 -7.70 -1.86
CA LEU A 248 -20.34 -8.36 -2.97
C LEU A 248 -18.89 -8.71 -2.60
N LEU A 249 -18.18 -7.79 -1.92
CA LEU A 249 -16.83 -8.02 -1.41
C LEU A 249 -16.82 -9.14 -0.37
N SER A 250 -17.77 -9.13 0.57
CA SER A 250 -17.90 -10.16 1.62
C SER A 250 -18.17 -11.56 1.04
N VAL A 251 -19.06 -11.65 0.05
CA VAL A 251 -19.33 -12.91 -0.67
C VAL A 251 -18.09 -13.39 -1.42
N SER A 252 -17.36 -12.48 -2.07
CA SER A 252 -16.13 -12.82 -2.79
C SER A 252 -15.05 -13.35 -1.84
N LEU A 253 -14.86 -12.69 -0.69
CA LEU A 253 -13.94 -13.14 0.36
C LEU A 253 -14.30 -14.54 0.87
N PHE A 254 -15.57 -14.75 1.25
CA PHE A 254 -16.04 -16.05 1.75
C PHE A 254 -15.92 -17.16 0.69
N LYS A 255 -16.28 -16.87 -0.57
CA LYS A 255 -16.17 -17.82 -1.68
C LYS A 255 -14.72 -18.26 -1.87
N VAL A 256 -13.77 -17.33 -1.88
CA VAL A 256 -12.35 -17.64 -2.07
C VAL A 256 -11.80 -18.42 -0.88
N MET A 257 -12.17 -18.06 0.36
CA MET A 257 -11.78 -18.85 1.55
C MET A 257 -12.28 -20.29 1.47
N LEU A 258 -13.54 -20.50 1.10
CA LEU A 258 -14.12 -21.85 0.94
C LEU A 258 -13.45 -22.64 -0.19
N LEU A 259 -13.13 -21.97 -1.31
CA LEU A 259 -12.38 -22.60 -2.40
C LEU A 259 -10.95 -22.95 -1.97
N ALA A 260 -10.33 -22.16 -1.09
CA ALA A 260 -9.00 -22.43 -0.54
C ALA A 260 -9.02 -23.75 0.21
N GLU A 261 -10.00 -23.90 1.10
CA GLU A 261 -10.14 -25.07 1.96
C GLU A 261 -10.45 -26.35 1.17
N ILE A 262 -11.27 -26.28 0.12
CA ILE A 262 -11.73 -27.46 -0.62
C ILE A 262 -10.80 -27.82 -1.77
N LYS A 263 -10.23 -26.82 -2.45
CA LYS A 263 -9.51 -26.98 -3.73
C LYS A 263 -8.14 -26.32 -3.77
N GLY A 264 -7.76 -25.61 -2.71
CA GLY A 264 -6.48 -24.93 -2.65
C GLY A 264 -5.32 -25.91 -2.62
N LYS A 265 -4.18 -25.46 -3.15
CA LYS A 265 -2.90 -26.13 -2.87
C LYS A 265 -2.35 -25.53 -1.59
N HIS A 266 -2.09 -26.38 -0.59
CA HIS A 266 -1.58 -25.97 0.71
C HIS A 266 -0.10 -26.28 0.83
N TYR A 267 0.66 -25.31 1.33
CA TYR A 267 2.09 -25.41 1.54
C TYR A 267 2.41 -24.99 2.97
N GLU A 268 2.98 -25.90 3.74
CA GLU A 268 3.46 -25.60 5.09
C GLU A 268 4.69 -24.71 5.00
N ILE A 269 4.61 -23.53 5.60
CA ILE A 269 5.72 -22.63 5.82
C ILE A 269 6.46 -23.17 7.04
N GLU A 270 7.60 -23.85 6.85
CA GLU A 270 8.46 -24.24 7.97
C GLU A 270 8.79 -22.99 8.79
N GLU A 271 8.32 -22.92 10.03
CA GLU A 271 8.83 -21.98 11.01
C GLU A 271 10.24 -22.43 11.41
N ARG A 272 11.24 -22.08 10.61
CA ARG A 272 12.62 -22.12 11.09
C ARG A 272 12.84 -20.90 11.99
N TYR A 273 12.39 -21.02 13.24
CA TYR A 273 12.93 -20.20 14.32
C TYR A 273 14.28 -20.79 14.75
N LEU A 274 15.35 -20.05 14.48
CA LEU A 274 16.52 -19.94 15.35
C LEU A 274 16.75 -18.45 15.62
#